data_AF-A0A0E3LDY5-F1
#
_entry.id   AF-A0A0E3LDY5-F1
#
_cell.length_a   1.000
_cell.length_b   1.000
_cell.length_c   1.000
_cell.angle_alpha   90.00
_cell.angle_beta   90.00
_cell.angle_gamma   90.00
#
_symmetry.space_group_name_H-M   'P 1'
#
loop_
_entity.id
_entity.type
_entity.pdbx_description
1 polymer ?
#
loop_
_entity_poly.entity_id
_entity_poly.type
_entity_poly.pdbx_seq_one_letter_code
_entity_poly.pdbx_strand_id
1 'polypeptide(L)'
;MKVKTLTLTLVPDRKVGTNASKLRGFFATRFNEYTLLHQHNCDKVIYMYPLVQYKILKGIPLVIGINEGVEVLQEIFNKYEKIELDESTYDILEKKISFKEQDFGLSDKFHTYRFETPWFALNQENFTGRYKKIDLSEQKELLRKTLVGNILSMSKSLGYTVPEKIKCEINLHPGSSRMKGVEIATFKGEFMVNFLIPDYFGLGKSVSRGFGTVKRCSL
;
A
#
# COMPACT_ATOMS: atom_id res chain seq x y z
N MET A 1 6.94 2.29 -18.09
CA MET A 1 7.89 3.31 -17.60
C MET A 1 8.76 2.71 -16.51
N LYS A 2 9.78 3.44 -16.04
CA LYS A 2 10.54 3.09 -14.84
C LYS A 2 10.06 3.92 -13.66
N VAL A 3 10.06 3.33 -12.46
CA VAL A 3 9.84 4.03 -11.19
C VAL A 3 11.02 3.77 -10.25
N LYS A 4 11.44 4.80 -9.52
CA LYS A 4 12.45 4.67 -8.47
C LYS A 4 11.77 4.25 -7.18
N THR A 5 12.39 3.34 -6.46
CA THR A 5 11.86 2.83 -5.20
C THR A 5 12.97 2.69 -4.17
N LEU A 6 12.67 3.03 -2.93
CA LEU A 6 13.49 2.73 -1.77
C LEU A 6 12.64 2.00 -0.76
N THR A 7 13.04 0.78 -0.43
CA THR A 7 12.43 0.00 0.66
C THR A 7 13.35 0.08 1.87
N LEU A 8 12.83 0.64 2.97
CA LEU A 8 13.46 0.69 4.27
C LEU A 8 12.78 -0.34 5.17
N THR A 9 13.49 -1.39 5.54
CA THR A 9 13.04 -2.37 6.55
C THR A 9 13.73 -2.09 7.86
N LEU A 10 12.95 -1.87 8.90
CA LEU A 10 13.45 -1.64 10.26
C LEU A 10 13.35 -2.96 11.00
N VAL A 11 14.47 -3.51 11.46
CA VAL A 11 14.50 -4.73 12.27
C VAL A 11 14.46 -4.32 13.75
N PRO A 12 13.32 -4.47 14.42
CA PRO A 12 13.20 -4.12 15.83
C PRO A 12 13.81 -5.21 16.73
N ASP A 13 14.10 -4.85 17.98
CA ASP A 13 14.45 -5.74 19.08
C ASP A 13 13.40 -6.86 19.32
N ARG A 14 12.13 -6.55 19.03
CA ARG A 14 11.01 -7.50 19.11
C ARG A 14 9.95 -7.21 18.06
N LYS A 15 9.17 -8.23 17.68
CA LYS A 15 8.07 -8.06 16.70
C LYS A 15 7.07 -6.99 17.17
N VAL A 16 6.71 -6.12 16.23
CA VAL A 16 5.72 -5.07 16.46
C VAL A 16 4.30 -5.65 16.40
N GLY A 17 3.53 -5.44 17.46
CA GLY A 17 2.14 -5.91 17.61
C GLY A 17 1.05 -4.93 17.17
N THR A 18 1.41 -3.77 16.63
CA THR A 18 0.46 -2.72 16.19
C THR A 18 0.31 -2.64 14.68
N ASN A 19 -0.40 -1.64 14.18
CA ASN A 19 -0.69 -1.43 12.75
C ASN A 19 0.12 -0.29 12.13
N ALA A 20 0.23 -0.32 10.80
CA ALA A 20 1.03 0.64 10.07
C ALA A 20 0.54 2.10 10.11
N SER A 21 -0.69 2.37 10.60
CA SER A 21 -1.10 3.77 10.86
C SER A 21 -0.28 4.40 11.98
N LYS A 22 0.18 3.61 12.96
CA LYS A 22 1.02 4.09 14.07
C LYS A 22 2.45 4.33 13.60
N LEU A 23 2.95 3.45 12.74
CA LEU A 23 4.23 3.67 12.05
C LEU A 23 4.20 4.96 11.23
N ARG A 24 3.16 5.18 10.43
CA ARG A 24 2.94 6.46 9.74
C ARG A 24 2.93 7.63 10.71
N GLY A 25 2.25 7.50 11.85
CA GLY A 25 2.17 8.53 12.88
C GLY A 25 3.54 8.93 13.41
N PHE A 26 4.40 7.96 13.74
CA PHE A 26 5.77 8.22 14.17
C PHE A 26 6.55 9.09 13.17
N PHE A 27 6.58 8.69 11.90
CA PHE A 27 7.29 9.45 10.87
C PHE A 27 6.67 10.81 10.59
N ALA A 28 5.33 10.89 10.53
CA ALA A 28 4.62 12.15 10.29
C ALA A 28 4.82 13.17 11.40
N THR A 29 4.92 12.74 12.66
CA THR A 29 5.18 13.61 13.81
C THR A 29 6.64 14.01 13.90
N ARG A 30 7.56 13.06 13.71
CA ARG A 30 9.00 13.29 13.87
C ARG A 30 9.63 14.12 12.75
N PHE A 31 9.09 13.97 11.54
CA PHE A 31 9.60 14.58 10.31
C PHE A 31 8.49 15.41 9.66
N ASN A 32 7.92 16.32 10.46
CA ASN A 32 6.76 17.13 10.06
C ASN A 32 7.09 18.19 9.00
N GLU A 33 8.37 18.43 8.72
CA GLU A 33 8.85 19.30 7.67
C GLU A 33 8.61 18.71 6.26
N TYR A 34 8.46 17.39 6.13
CA TYR A 34 8.25 16.72 4.84
C TYR A 34 6.77 16.43 4.58
N THR A 35 6.15 17.22 3.70
CA THR A 35 4.73 17.05 3.30
C THR A 35 4.39 15.65 2.78
N LEU A 36 5.33 14.96 2.14
CA LEU A 36 5.14 13.59 1.65
C LEU A 36 4.90 12.56 2.77
N LEU A 37 5.34 12.83 4.01
CA LEU A 37 5.19 11.90 5.14
C LEU A 37 3.85 12.05 5.86
N HIS A 38 3.28 13.26 5.89
CA HIS A 38 2.03 13.55 6.60
C HIS A 38 0.84 13.85 5.66
N GLN A 39 1.08 14.17 4.39
CA GLN A 39 0.08 14.24 3.31
C GLN A 39 -1.14 15.12 3.62
N HIS A 40 -0.93 16.15 4.44
CA HIS A 40 -1.89 17.17 4.79
C HIS A 40 -1.28 18.52 4.43
N ASN A 41 -1.97 19.27 3.57
CA ASN A 41 -1.73 20.70 3.41
C ASN A 41 -3.07 21.38 3.67
N CYS A 42 -3.14 22.17 4.74
CA CYS A 42 -4.21 23.10 5.14
C CYS A 42 -5.60 22.87 4.50
N ASP A 43 -6.39 21.93 5.03
CA ASP A 43 -7.83 21.75 4.76
C ASP A 43 -8.26 21.06 3.46
N LYS A 44 -7.35 20.52 2.63
CA LYS A 44 -7.73 19.71 1.46
C LYS A 44 -7.07 18.32 1.46
N VAL A 45 -7.89 17.28 1.32
CA VAL A 45 -7.43 15.91 1.09
C VAL A 45 -6.77 15.86 -0.29
N ILE A 46 -5.46 15.60 -0.33
CA ILE A 46 -4.75 15.39 -1.60
C ILE A 46 -5.19 14.03 -2.15
N TYR A 47 -5.93 14.03 -3.27
CA TYR A 47 -6.38 12.84 -3.99
C TYR A 47 -5.25 12.20 -4.83
N MET A 48 -4.03 12.15 -4.28
CA MET A 48 -2.87 11.56 -4.96
C MET A 48 -2.48 10.25 -4.31
N TYR A 49 -1.93 9.36 -5.12
CA TYR A 49 -1.35 8.12 -4.65
C TYR A 49 -0.15 8.42 -3.74
N PRO A 50 -0.07 7.80 -2.54
CA PRO A 50 0.97 8.15 -1.60
C PRO A 50 2.33 7.63 -2.04
N LEU A 51 3.27 8.56 -2.22
CA LEU A 51 4.67 8.29 -2.58
C LEU A 51 5.50 7.75 -1.41
N VAL A 52 5.02 7.90 -0.17
CA VAL A 52 5.57 7.21 1.00
C VAL A 52 4.46 6.37 1.64
N GLN A 53 4.73 5.08 1.85
CA GLN A 53 3.75 4.15 2.41
C GLN A 53 4.37 3.33 3.53
N TYR A 54 3.56 3.08 4.56
CA TYR A 54 3.98 2.43 5.79
C TYR A 54 3.31 1.08 5.90
N LYS A 55 4.07 0.04 6.30
CA LYS A 55 3.61 -1.35 6.34
C LYS A 55 4.22 -2.03 7.57
N ILE A 56 3.49 -2.98 8.13
CA ILE A 56 4.02 -3.90 9.14
C ILE A 56 3.70 -5.30 8.63
N LEU A 57 4.73 -6.01 8.19
CA LEU A 57 4.59 -7.35 7.62
C LEU A 57 5.22 -8.35 8.58
N LYS A 58 4.41 -9.29 9.09
CA LYS A 58 4.86 -10.32 10.05
C LYS A 58 5.56 -9.73 11.29
N GLY A 59 5.12 -8.55 11.73
CA GLY A 59 5.68 -7.82 12.87
C GLY A 59 6.92 -6.98 12.56
N ILE A 60 7.32 -6.87 11.30
CA ILE A 60 8.49 -6.08 10.86
C ILE A 60 8.01 -4.80 10.15
N PRO A 61 8.36 -3.60 10.66
CA PRO A 61 8.10 -2.34 9.99
C PRO A 61 8.84 -2.20 8.66
N LEU A 62 8.12 -1.77 7.63
CA LEU A 62 8.63 -1.50 6.31
C LEU A 62 8.05 -0.17 5.80
N VAL A 63 8.92 0.70 5.30
CA VAL A 63 8.55 1.97 4.67
C VAL A 63 9.02 1.94 3.22
N ILE A 64 8.12 2.25 2.29
CA ILE A 64 8.45 2.35 0.87
C ILE A 64 8.32 3.80 0.40
N GLY A 65 9.38 4.28 -0.23
CA GLY A 65 9.43 5.55 -0.95
C GLY A 65 9.38 5.27 -2.45
N ILE A 66 8.60 6.06 -3.19
CA ILE A 66 8.36 5.93 -4.62
C ILE A 66 8.68 7.29 -5.26
N ASN A 67 9.52 7.30 -6.29
CA ASN A 67 10.01 8.51 -6.97
C ASN A 67 10.50 9.56 -5.95
N GLU A 68 9.83 10.71 -5.81
CA GLU A 68 10.16 11.79 -4.87
C GLU A 68 10.13 11.31 -3.40
N GLY A 69 9.32 10.29 -3.09
CA GLY A 69 9.34 9.66 -1.77
C GLY A 69 10.65 8.94 -1.44
N VAL A 70 11.49 8.63 -2.43
CA VAL A 70 12.81 8.05 -2.21
C VAL A 70 13.75 9.06 -1.56
N GLU A 71 13.78 10.29 -2.06
CA GLU A 71 14.66 11.36 -1.57
C GLU A 71 14.38 11.64 -0.09
N VAL A 72 13.11 11.75 0.27
CA VAL A 72 12.68 11.90 1.67
C VAL A 72 13.17 10.76 2.55
N LEU A 73 13.07 9.51 2.09
CA LEU A 73 13.56 8.38 2.90
C LEU A 73 15.08 8.37 3.04
N GLN A 74 15.83 8.79 2.01
CA GLN A 74 17.28 8.92 2.07
C GLN A 74 17.73 9.98 3.09
N GLU A 75 16.94 11.03 3.29
CA GLU A 75 17.27 12.08 4.25
C GLU A 75 16.97 11.69 5.70
N ILE A 76 16.02 10.78 5.95
CA ILE A 76 15.54 10.51 7.32
C ILE A 76 15.96 9.15 7.89
N PHE A 77 16.37 8.17 7.08
CA PHE A 77 16.54 6.79 7.56
C PHE A 77 17.53 6.64 8.72
N ASN A 78 18.54 7.51 8.84
CA ASN A 78 19.56 7.48 9.88
C ASN A 78 19.31 8.45 11.05
N LYS A 79 18.16 9.15 11.09
CA LYS A 79 17.87 10.20 12.10
C LYS A 79 17.17 9.69 13.39
N TYR A 80 17.16 8.38 13.62
CA TYR A 80 16.50 7.75 14.77
C TYR A 80 17.04 6.36 15.05
N GLU A 81 17.22 6.00 16.32
CA GLU A 81 17.59 4.64 16.73
C GLU A 81 16.42 3.84 17.33
N LYS A 82 15.34 4.55 17.68
CA LYS A 82 14.13 3.97 18.27
C LYS A 82 12.91 4.43 17.50
N ILE A 83 11.87 3.60 17.50
CA ILE A 83 10.54 3.99 17.04
C ILE A 83 9.53 3.84 18.18
N GLU A 84 8.65 4.82 18.31
CA GLU A 84 7.57 4.83 19.30
C GLU A 84 6.25 4.58 18.57
N LEU A 85 5.61 3.46 18.91
CA LEU A 85 4.35 3.04 18.31
C LEU A 85 3.36 2.72 19.43
N ASP A 86 2.30 3.52 19.53
CA ASP A 86 1.39 3.51 20.69
C ASP A 86 2.15 3.80 22.00
N GLU A 87 2.00 2.96 23.01
CA GLU A 87 2.67 3.06 24.31
C GLU A 87 3.99 2.27 24.34
N SER A 88 4.42 1.73 23.20
CA SER A 88 5.61 0.88 23.10
C SER A 88 6.75 1.56 22.34
N THR A 89 7.95 1.49 22.91
CA THR A 89 9.19 1.87 22.25
C THR A 89 9.93 0.62 21.78
N TYR A 90 10.45 0.66 20.55
CA TYR A 90 11.22 -0.42 19.93
C TYR A 90 12.59 0.11 19.54
N ASP A 91 13.64 -0.60 19.95
CA ASP A 91 15.01 -0.33 19.50
C ASP A 91 15.20 -0.92 18.10
N ILE A 92 15.76 -0.14 17.18
CA ILE A 92 16.02 -0.59 15.81
C ILE A 92 17.44 -1.15 15.75
N LEU A 93 17.55 -2.48 15.76
CA LEU A 93 18.83 -3.17 15.75
C LEU A 93 19.52 -3.10 14.38
N GLU A 94 18.73 -3.09 13.31
CA GLU A 94 19.23 -3.06 11.94
C GLU A 94 18.27 -2.28 11.03
N LYS A 95 18.82 -1.55 10.06
CA LYS A 95 18.08 -0.90 8.98
C LYS A 95 18.55 -1.45 7.64
N LYS A 96 17.67 -2.14 6.93
CA LYS A 96 17.95 -2.65 5.58
C LYS A 96 17.37 -1.69 4.55
N ILE A 97 18.21 -1.26 3.62
CA ILE A 97 17.84 -0.34 2.55
C ILE A 97 18.00 -1.05 1.22
N SER A 98 16.96 -0.99 0.39
CA SER A 98 17.01 -1.47 -0.98
C SER A 98 16.52 -0.37 -1.91
N PHE A 99 17.45 0.24 -2.65
CA PHE A 99 17.12 1.14 -3.76
C PHE A 99 17.05 0.35 -5.07
N LYS A 100 15.99 0.58 -5.86
CA LYS A 100 15.80 -0.06 -7.16
C LYS A 100 15.11 0.89 -8.12
N GLU A 101 15.49 0.81 -9.38
CA GLU A 101 14.69 1.30 -10.50
C GLU A 101 13.98 0.10 -11.15
N GLN A 102 12.65 0.14 -11.19
CA GLN A 102 11.82 -1.02 -11.52
C GLN A 102 10.84 -0.70 -12.65
N ASP A 103 10.52 -1.71 -13.45
CA ASP A 103 9.47 -1.59 -14.47
C ASP A 103 8.10 -1.43 -13.82
N PHE A 104 7.36 -0.45 -14.34
CA PHE A 104 5.99 -0.15 -13.94
C PHE A 104 5.17 0.16 -15.19
N GLY A 105 4.07 -0.54 -15.38
CA GLY A 105 3.19 -0.32 -16.52
C GLY A 105 2.57 -1.59 -17.07
N LEU A 106 1.91 -1.44 -18.22
CA LEU A 106 1.29 -2.56 -18.94
C LEU A 106 2.38 -3.55 -19.39
N SER A 107 2.03 -4.83 -19.39
CA SER A 107 2.91 -5.93 -19.76
C SER A 107 2.25 -6.81 -20.83
N ASP A 108 3.05 -7.39 -21.71
CA ASP A 108 2.66 -8.41 -22.68
C ASP A 108 2.29 -9.75 -22.00
N LYS A 109 2.91 -10.01 -20.85
CA LYS A 109 2.67 -11.19 -20.01
C LYS A 109 1.74 -10.89 -18.84
N PHE A 110 1.05 -11.94 -18.38
CA PHE A 110 0.32 -11.92 -17.11
C PHE A 110 1.24 -12.22 -15.93
N HIS A 111 0.99 -11.53 -14.82
CA HIS A 111 1.73 -11.65 -13.57
C HIS A 111 0.76 -11.90 -12.42
N THR A 112 1.09 -12.84 -11.54
CA THR A 112 0.30 -13.14 -10.35
C THR A 112 0.85 -12.38 -9.15
N TYR A 113 -0.05 -11.75 -8.41
CA TYR A 113 0.23 -10.99 -7.20
C TYR A 113 -0.64 -11.49 -6.06
N ARG A 114 -0.09 -11.40 -4.84
CA ARG A 114 -0.80 -11.67 -3.60
C ARG A 114 -0.93 -10.38 -2.79
N PHE A 115 -2.07 -10.22 -2.14
CA PHE A 115 -2.23 -9.21 -1.09
C PHE A 115 -1.56 -9.67 0.21
N GLU A 116 -0.43 -9.05 0.55
CA GLU A 116 0.30 -9.24 1.82
C GLU A 116 -0.43 -8.60 3.00
N THR A 117 -1.28 -7.61 2.72
CA THR A 117 -2.18 -6.99 3.70
C THR A 117 -3.59 -6.88 3.13
N PRO A 118 -4.64 -6.83 3.97
CA PRO A 118 -6.02 -6.78 3.50
C PRO A 118 -6.24 -5.61 2.51
N TRP A 119 -6.91 -5.89 1.40
CA TRP A 119 -7.25 -4.90 0.39
C TRP A 119 -8.56 -4.20 0.76
N PHE A 120 -8.50 -2.89 0.99
CA PHE A 120 -9.68 -2.07 1.27
C PHE A 120 -10.24 -1.50 -0.05
N ALA A 121 -11.06 -2.31 -0.73
CA ALA A 121 -11.56 -2.01 -2.08
C ALA A 121 -12.77 -1.05 -2.09
N LEU A 122 -13.75 -1.30 -1.22
CA LEU A 122 -15.07 -0.66 -1.25
C LEU A 122 -15.29 0.19 0.02
N ASN A 123 -16.04 1.30 -0.06
CA ASN A 123 -16.54 1.93 1.18
C ASN A 123 -17.69 1.10 1.76
N GLN A 124 -18.09 1.42 3.00
CA GLN A 124 -19.16 0.72 3.71
C GLN A 124 -20.50 0.77 2.95
N GLU A 125 -20.81 1.89 2.31
CA GLU A 125 -21.98 2.06 1.45
C GLU A 125 -21.98 1.09 0.27
N ASN A 126 -20.91 1.04 -0.53
CA ASN A 126 -20.80 0.12 -1.67
C ASN A 126 -20.78 -1.35 -1.21
N PHE A 127 -20.21 -1.63 -0.05
CA PHE A 127 -20.18 -2.98 0.48
C PHE A 127 -21.57 -3.47 0.90
N THR A 128 -22.26 -2.71 1.76
CA THR A 128 -23.57 -3.11 2.30
C THR A 128 -24.70 -2.88 1.30
N GLY A 129 -24.67 -1.77 0.58
CA GLY A 129 -25.72 -1.33 -0.35
C GLY A 129 -25.70 -2.06 -1.69
N ARG A 130 -24.53 -2.59 -2.11
CA ARG A 130 -24.36 -3.22 -3.43
C ARG A 130 -23.72 -4.60 -3.34
N TYR A 131 -22.46 -4.70 -2.88
CA TYR A 131 -21.69 -5.96 -2.91
C TYR A 131 -22.42 -7.12 -2.24
N LYS A 132 -23.02 -6.90 -1.06
CA LYS A 132 -23.77 -7.94 -0.33
C LYS A 132 -25.10 -8.36 -0.97
N LYS A 133 -25.62 -7.59 -1.91
CA LYS A 133 -26.96 -7.78 -2.49
C LYS A 133 -26.94 -8.38 -3.91
N ILE A 134 -25.75 -8.60 -4.46
CA ILE A 134 -25.54 -9.12 -5.81
C ILE A 134 -24.97 -10.54 -5.73
N ASP A 135 -25.12 -11.31 -6.80
CA ASP A 135 -24.65 -12.71 -6.85
C ASP A 135 -23.11 -12.82 -6.90
N LEU A 136 -22.57 -14.03 -6.74
CA LEU A 136 -21.13 -14.26 -6.70
C LEU A 136 -20.40 -13.86 -7.99
N SER A 137 -21.03 -14.02 -9.15
CA SER A 137 -20.46 -13.62 -10.45
C SER A 137 -20.36 -12.11 -10.54
N GLU A 138 -21.42 -11.41 -10.14
CA GLU A 138 -21.48 -9.95 -10.10
C GLU A 138 -20.52 -9.38 -9.03
N GLN A 139 -20.37 -10.03 -7.88
CA GLN A 139 -19.38 -9.68 -6.86
C GLN A 139 -17.96 -9.75 -7.43
N LYS A 140 -17.63 -10.85 -8.12
CA LYS A 140 -16.34 -11.02 -8.77
C LYS A 140 -16.10 -9.93 -9.81
N GLU A 141 -17.10 -9.63 -10.63
CA GLU A 141 -17.00 -8.57 -11.64
C GLU A 141 -16.80 -7.17 -11.04
N LEU A 142 -17.53 -6.86 -9.96
CA LEU A 142 -17.39 -5.59 -9.25
C LEU A 142 -15.98 -5.41 -8.68
N LEU A 143 -15.44 -6.45 -8.04
CA LEU A 143 -14.08 -6.41 -7.48
C LEU A 143 -13.03 -6.31 -8.59
N ARG A 144 -13.19 -7.05 -9.69
CA ARG A 144 -12.30 -6.99 -10.85
C ARG A 144 -12.25 -5.58 -11.45
N LYS A 145 -13.41 -4.95 -11.67
CA LYS A 145 -13.50 -3.55 -12.13
C LYS A 145 -12.87 -2.58 -11.14
N THR A 146 -13.10 -2.79 -9.83
CA THR A 146 -12.54 -1.96 -8.77
C THR A 146 -11.01 -2.03 -8.76
N LEU A 147 -10.43 -3.23 -8.87
CA LEU A 147 -9.00 -3.44 -8.89
C LEU A 147 -8.34 -2.78 -10.10
N VAL A 148 -8.92 -2.95 -11.30
CA VAL A 148 -8.48 -2.25 -12.51
C VAL A 148 -8.54 -0.73 -12.32
N GLY A 149 -9.63 -0.21 -11.74
CA GLY A 149 -9.76 1.22 -11.40
C GLY A 149 -8.68 1.70 -10.42
N ASN A 150 -8.30 0.91 -9.42
CA ASN A 150 -7.21 1.24 -8.50
C ASN A 150 -5.85 1.27 -9.20
N ILE A 151 -5.57 0.34 -10.11
CA ILE A 151 -4.32 0.33 -10.88
C ILE A 151 -4.26 1.55 -11.81
N LEU A 152 -5.37 1.92 -12.46
CA LEU A 152 -5.47 3.13 -13.28
C LEU A 152 -5.26 4.40 -12.45
N SER A 153 -5.86 4.48 -11.26
CA SER A 153 -5.71 5.61 -10.35
C SER A 153 -4.26 5.78 -9.87
N MET A 154 -3.60 4.69 -9.48
CA MET A 154 -2.17 4.67 -9.15
C MET A 154 -1.32 5.11 -10.34
N SER A 155 -1.58 4.54 -11.53
CA SER A 155 -0.85 4.85 -12.76
C SER A 155 -0.91 6.33 -13.10
N LYS A 156 -2.12 6.91 -13.10
CA LYS A 156 -2.33 8.34 -13.36
C LYS A 156 -1.55 9.20 -12.37
N SER A 157 -1.57 8.86 -11.09
CA SER A 157 -0.86 9.64 -10.07
C SER A 157 0.66 9.53 -10.17
N LEU A 158 1.19 8.47 -10.77
CA LEU A 158 2.62 8.28 -11.04
C LEU A 158 3.03 8.79 -12.43
N GLY A 159 2.15 9.48 -13.15
CA GLY A 159 2.42 10.02 -14.48
C GLY A 159 2.41 8.98 -15.60
N TYR A 160 1.84 7.80 -15.37
CA TYR A 160 1.72 6.74 -16.37
C TYR A 160 0.33 6.72 -17.01
N THR A 161 0.26 7.03 -18.30
CA THR A 161 -0.94 6.77 -19.12
C THR A 161 -0.90 5.34 -19.62
N VAL A 162 -1.89 4.54 -19.22
CA VAL A 162 -1.99 3.14 -19.65
C VAL A 162 -2.42 3.10 -21.12
N PRO A 163 -1.62 2.50 -22.03
CA PRO A 163 -1.86 2.59 -23.47
C PRO A 163 -2.99 1.68 -23.95
N GLU A 164 -3.28 0.59 -23.22
CA GLU A 164 -4.29 -0.39 -23.60
C GLU A 164 -5.05 -0.94 -22.38
N LYS A 165 -5.95 -1.90 -22.63
CA LYS A 165 -6.81 -2.49 -21.60
C LYS A 165 -6.00 -3.34 -20.61
N ILE A 166 -6.18 -3.03 -19.33
CA ILE A 166 -5.77 -3.92 -18.23
C ILE A 166 -6.75 -5.08 -18.16
N LYS A 167 -6.23 -6.30 -18.32
CA LYS A 167 -6.91 -7.58 -18.14
C LYS A 167 -6.53 -8.11 -16.78
N CYS A 168 -7.52 -8.45 -15.96
CA CYS A 168 -7.31 -8.92 -14.60
C CYS A 168 -8.26 -10.06 -14.29
N GLU A 169 -7.75 -11.11 -13.65
CA GLU A 169 -8.53 -12.16 -12.99
C GLU A 169 -8.23 -12.15 -11.50
N ILE A 170 -9.23 -12.45 -10.69
CA ILE A 170 -9.14 -12.36 -9.23
C ILE A 170 -9.54 -13.68 -8.57
N ASN A 171 -8.84 -14.01 -7.49
CA ASN A 171 -9.20 -15.06 -6.54
C ASN A 171 -9.15 -14.45 -5.14
N LEU A 172 -10.24 -13.80 -4.74
CA LEU A 172 -10.33 -13.00 -3.53
C LEU A 172 -11.45 -13.47 -2.63
N HIS A 173 -11.20 -13.40 -1.33
CA HIS A 173 -12.12 -13.81 -0.29
C HIS A 173 -12.42 -12.60 0.60
N PRO A 174 -13.69 -12.36 0.97
CA PRO A 174 -14.05 -11.28 1.86
C PRO A 174 -13.53 -11.56 3.28
N GLY A 175 -13.24 -10.48 4.00
CA GLY A 175 -12.92 -10.49 5.42
C GLY A 175 -13.19 -9.11 6.03
N SER A 176 -12.83 -8.92 7.29
CA SER A 176 -12.94 -7.63 7.95
C SER A 176 -11.61 -7.20 8.58
N SER A 177 -11.48 -5.90 8.77
CA SER A 177 -10.39 -5.25 9.49
C SER A 177 -10.95 -4.08 10.30
N ARG A 178 -10.13 -3.49 11.17
CA ARG A 178 -10.49 -2.26 11.89
C ARG A 178 -9.66 -1.08 11.41
N MET A 179 -10.30 0.07 11.27
CA MET A 179 -9.64 1.34 10.97
C MET A 179 -10.25 2.42 11.86
N LYS A 180 -9.43 3.04 12.72
CA LYS A 180 -9.88 4.06 13.70
C LYS A 180 -11.10 3.60 14.53
N GLY A 181 -11.09 2.35 14.98
CA GLY A 181 -12.18 1.76 15.77
C GLY A 181 -13.39 1.30 14.95
N VAL A 182 -13.46 1.62 13.65
CA VAL A 182 -14.57 1.23 12.78
C VAL A 182 -14.22 -0.06 12.04
N GLU A 183 -15.15 -1.03 12.05
CA GLU A 183 -15.02 -2.25 11.24
C GLU A 183 -15.22 -1.93 9.76
N ILE A 184 -14.30 -2.41 8.92
CA ILE A 184 -14.31 -2.23 7.48
C ILE A 184 -14.24 -3.57 6.77
N ALA A 185 -14.96 -3.68 5.65
CA ALA A 185 -14.85 -4.82 4.76
C ALA A 185 -13.54 -4.76 3.98
N THR A 186 -12.85 -5.89 3.91
CA THR A 186 -11.58 -6.03 3.19
C THR A 186 -11.56 -7.34 2.43
N PHE A 187 -10.59 -7.48 1.53
CA PHE A 187 -10.42 -8.67 0.71
C PHE A 187 -8.99 -9.18 0.84
N LYS A 188 -8.81 -10.49 0.79
CA LYS A 188 -7.51 -11.16 0.79
C LYS A 188 -7.46 -12.20 -0.33
N GLY A 189 -6.27 -12.53 -0.78
CA GLY A 189 -6.06 -13.52 -1.82
C GLY A 189 -5.12 -13.00 -2.91
N GLU A 190 -5.37 -13.46 -4.13
CA GLU A 190 -4.47 -13.26 -5.27
C GLU A 190 -5.22 -12.70 -6.47
N PHE A 191 -4.45 -12.11 -7.38
CA PHE A 191 -4.95 -11.69 -8.68
C PHE A 191 -3.87 -11.85 -9.74
N MET A 192 -4.31 -12.13 -10.96
CA MET A 192 -3.47 -12.19 -12.14
C MET A 192 -3.77 -10.99 -13.02
N VAL A 193 -2.76 -10.26 -13.48
CA VAL A 193 -2.92 -9.04 -14.28
C VAL A 193 -1.82 -8.88 -15.31
N ASN A 194 -2.13 -8.31 -16.48
CA ASN A 194 -1.13 -7.94 -17.49
C ASN A 194 -0.47 -6.58 -17.18
N PHE A 195 -0.02 -6.38 -15.94
CA PHE A 195 0.54 -5.13 -15.45
C PHE A 195 1.68 -5.41 -14.47
N LEU A 196 2.80 -4.70 -14.61
CA LEU A 196 3.93 -4.75 -13.71
C LEU A 196 3.76 -3.73 -12.58
N ILE A 197 3.65 -4.27 -11.37
CA ILE A 197 3.60 -3.53 -10.11
C ILE A 197 4.84 -3.93 -9.30
N PRO A 198 5.70 -2.98 -8.90
CA PRO A 198 6.80 -3.27 -8.00
C PRO A 198 6.31 -3.80 -6.65
N ASP A 199 7.13 -4.66 -6.04
CA ASP A 199 6.79 -5.27 -4.76
C ASP A 199 6.51 -4.22 -3.68
N TYR A 200 5.54 -4.55 -2.84
CA TYR A 200 5.05 -3.78 -1.71
C TYR A 200 4.30 -2.50 -2.06
N PHE A 201 3.99 -2.19 -3.32
CA PHE A 201 3.04 -1.11 -3.61
C PHE A 201 1.67 -1.44 -3.01
N GLY A 202 0.93 -0.43 -2.54
CA GLY A 202 -0.45 -0.63 -2.09
C GLY A 202 -1.48 -0.29 -3.16
N LEU A 203 -2.60 -0.99 -3.17
CA LEU A 203 -3.77 -0.71 -4.01
C LEU A 203 -5.01 -0.49 -3.14
N GLY A 204 -6.01 0.23 -3.65
CA GLY A 204 -7.25 0.49 -2.92
C GLY A 204 -7.19 1.74 -2.06
N LYS A 205 -7.95 1.72 -0.96
CA LYS A 205 -8.06 2.82 0.00
C LYS A 205 -7.07 2.65 1.13
N SER A 206 -6.70 3.78 1.77
CA SER A 206 -5.80 3.80 2.94
C SER A 206 -4.43 3.15 2.68
N VAL A 207 -3.92 3.26 1.46
CA VAL A 207 -2.63 2.71 1.02
C VAL A 207 -1.46 3.21 1.87
N SER A 208 -1.44 4.50 2.22
CA SER A 208 -0.41 5.08 3.09
C SER A 208 -0.38 4.45 4.48
N ARG A 209 -1.46 3.79 4.92
CA ARG A 209 -1.58 3.09 6.20
C ARG A 209 -1.39 1.58 6.05
N GLY A 210 -0.86 1.14 4.90
CA GLY A 210 -0.43 -0.23 4.67
C GLY A 210 -1.50 -1.18 4.13
N PHE A 211 -2.72 -0.71 3.83
CA PHE A 211 -3.74 -1.55 3.20
C PHE A 211 -3.40 -1.88 1.74
N GLY A 212 -3.87 -3.05 1.30
CA GLY A 212 -3.76 -3.53 -0.07
C GLY A 212 -2.33 -3.64 -0.58
N THR A 213 -1.37 -3.93 0.29
CA THR A 213 0.02 -4.16 -0.09
C THR A 213 0.10 -5.41 -0.95
N VAL A 214 0.67 -5.30 -2.15
CA VAL A 214 0.82 -6.41 -3.08
C VAL A 214 2.28 -6.85 -3.20
N LYS A 215 2.49 -8.14 -3.44
CA LYS A 215 3.80 -8.70 -3.78
C LYS A 215 3.62 -9.70 -4.92
N ARG A 216 4.56 -9.72 -5.86
CA ARG A 216 4.53 -10.69 -6.96
C ARG A 216 4.76 -12.09 -6.41
N CYS A 217 3.96 -13.06 -6.84
CA CYS A 217 4.21 -14.47 -6.56
C CYS A 217 5.42 -14.92 -7.40
N SER A 218 6.39 -15.57 -6.77
CA SER A 218 7.44 -16.27 -7.50
C SER A 218 6.80 -17.38 -8.32
N LEU A 219 7.03 -17.39 -9.63
CA LEU A 219 6.78 -18.56 -10.49
C LEU A 219 7.87 -19.61 -10.25
#